data_AF-A0A367U5X2-F1
#
_entry.id   AF-A0A367U5X2-F1
#
_cell.length_a   1.000
_cell.length_b   1.000
_cell.length_c   1.000
_cell.angle_alpha   90.00
_cell.angle_beta   90.00
_cell.angle_gamma   90.00
#
_symmetry.space_group_name_H-M   'P 1'
#
loop_
_entity.id
_entity.type
_entity.pdbx_description
1 polymer ?
#
loop_
_entity_poly.entity_id
_entity_poly.type
_entity_poly.pdbx_seq_one_letter_code
_entity_poly.pdbx_strand_id
1 'polypeptide(L)'
;PLSSMLRIHVMQIIYNLSDPAMEDALYEIESMRRFAGIRLSRVPDETTILNFRHLLEQHTLGKKLFKKINRQLARHGLMVREGSIVDATIIEAPSSTKNKGKARDPEMHQTKKGNQWHFGMKCHIGVDDTVGLIHSLATTAANEHDLTASDQLLHGKEKRVWGDAGYCGIEKREEHKNRKVDWFIAERPGKRSTMSKVAL
;
A
#
# COMPACT_ATOMS: atom_id res chain seq x y z
N PRO A 1 -20.47 -10.21 -12.16
CA PRO A 1 -20.11 -9.21 -13.22
C PRO A 1 -18.71 -8.63 -12.97
N LEU A 2 -17.97 -8.24 -14.01
CA LEU A 2 -16.61 -7.67 -13.87
C LEU A 2 -16.57 -6.42 -12.98
N SER A 3 -17.61 -5.58 -13.05
CA SER A 3 -17.74 -4.40 -12.19
C SER A 3 -17.81 -4.76 -10.70
N SER A 4 -18.48 -5.85 -10.33
CA SER A 4 -18.53 -6.34 -8.95
C SER A 4 -17.17 -6.81 -8.48
N MET A 5 -16.45 -7.59 -9.31
CA MET A 5 -15.10 -8.05 -8.97
C MET A 5 -14.12 -6.90 -8.81
N LEU A 6 -14.23 -5.85 -9.64
CA LEU A 6 -13.42 -4.63 -9.47
C LEU A 6 -13.70 -3.93 -8.13
N ARG A 7 -14.96 -3.82 -7.72
CA ARG A 7 -15.32 -3.23 -6.42
C ARG A 7 -14.82 -4.07 -5.26
N ILE A 8 -14.90 -5.40 -5.36
CA ILE A 8 -14.36 -6.34 -4.37
C ILE A 8 -12.86 -6.16 -4.26
N HIS A 9 -12.15 -6.11 -5.38
CA HIS A 9 -10.70 -5.89 -5.40
C HIS A 9 -10.30 -4.53 -4.78
N VAL A 10 -11.08 -3.48 -5.02
CA VAL A 10 -10.86 -2.17 -4.37
C VAL A 10 -11.08 -2.27 -2.85
N MET A 11 -12.09 -3.00 -2.39
CA MET A 11 -12.30 -3.23 -0.95
C MET A 11 -11.15 -4.02 -0.32
N GLN A 12 -10.62 -5.05 -1.00
CA GLN A 12 -9.44 -5.78 -0.53
C GLN A 12 -8.27 -4.85 -0.26
N ILE A 13 -8.03 -3.89 -1.17
CA ILE A 13 -6.94 -2.92 -1.02
C ILE A 13 -7.22 -1.96 0.14
N ILE A 14 -8.44 -1.39 0.22
CA ILE A 14 -8.77 -0.37 1.23
C ILE A 14 -8.79 -0.95 2.65
N TYR A 15 -9.34 -2.15 2.82
CA TYR A 15 -9.47 -2.81 4.12
C TYR A 15 -8.32 -3.78 4.43
N ASN A 16 -7.33 -3.89 3.53
CA ASN A 16 -6.21 -4.81 3.65
C ASN A 16 -6.65 -6.26 3.91
N LEU A 17 -7.64 -6.74 3.14
CA LEU A 17 -8.21 -8.09 3.29
C LEU A 17 -7.57 -9.07 2.30
N SER A 18 -7.22 -10.26 2.79
CA SER A 18 -6.85 -11.40 1.95
C SER A 18 -8.04 -11.92 1.14
N ASP A 19 -7.82 -12.86 0.22
CA ASP A 19 -8.91 -13.50 -0.52
C ASP A 19 -9.92 -14.23 0.39
N PRO A 20 -9.48 -15.10 1.33
CA PRO A 20 -10.41 -15.70 2.29
C PRO A 20 -11.12 -14.66 3.15
N ALA A 21 -10.39 -13.68 3.69
CA ALA A 21 -10.98 -12.67 4.56
C ALA A 21 -12.00 -11.78 3.82
N MET A 22 -11.80 -11.55 2.52
CA MET A 22 -12.76 -10.83 1.70
C MET A 22 -14.01 -11.67 1.40
N GLU A 23 -13.85 -12.96 1.14
CA GLU A 23 -14.99 -13.88 1.03
C GLU A 23 -15.84 -13.85 2.31
N ASP A 24 -15.21 -14.05 3.47
CA ASP A 24 -15.87 -13.99 4.78
C ASP A 24 -16.56 -12.65 5.01
N ALA A 25 -15.87 -11.54 4.72
CA ALA A 25 -16.44 -10.19 4.83
C ALA A 25 -17.65 -9.98 3.90
N LEU A 26 -17.67 -10.59 2.71
CA LEU A 26 -18.84 -10.57 1.83
C LEU A 26 -19.98 -11.45 2.35
N TYR A 27 -19.72 -12.48 3.16
CA TYR A 27 -20.77 -13.26 3.84
C TYR A 27 -21.33 -12.56 5.08
N GLU A 28 -20.51 -11.81 5.81
CA GLU A 28 -20.91 -11.22 7.08
C GLU A 28 -21.41 -9.78 6.95
N ILE A 29 -20.77 -8.96 6.11
CA ILE A 29 -20.96 -7.51 6.11
C ILE A 29 -21.84 -7.08 4.93
N GLU A 30 -23.10 -6.73 5.23
CA GLU A 30 -24.08 -6.34 4.21
C GLU A 30 -23.66 -5.09 3.42
N SER A 31 -23.04 -4.10 4.08
CA SER A 31 -22.60 -2.87 3.41
C SER A 31 -21.55 -3.15 2.33
N MET A 32 -20.61 -4.07 2.57
CA MET A 32 -19.62 -4.50 1.58
C MET A 32 -20.26 -5.23 0.40
N ARG A 33 -21.25 -6.11 0.66
CA ARG A 33 -22.04 -6.75 -0.42
C ARG A 33 -22.79 -5.73 -1.26
N ARG A 34 -23.47 -4.79 -0.62
CA ARG A 34 -24.23 -3.72 -1.30
C ARG A 34 -23.31 -2.87 -2.17
N PHE A 35 -22.13 -2.52 -1.64
CA PHE A 35 -21.11 -1.83 -2.41
C PHE A 35 -20.67 -2.64 -3.64
N ALA A 36 -20.34 -3.93 -3.46
CA ALA A 36 -19.99 -4.83 -4.56
C ALA A 36 -21.15 -5.09 -5.55
N GLY A 37 -22.38 -4.74 -5.18
CA GLY A 37 -23.58 -4.96 -6.00
C GLY A 37 -23.91 -6.45 -6.16
N ILE A 38 -23.57 -7.27 -5.15
CA ILE A 38 -23.82 -8.71 -5.16
C ILE A 38 -24.84 -9.09 -4.09
N ARG A 39 -25.49 -10.23 -4.29
CA ARG A 39 -26.43 -10.84 -3.34
C ARG A 39 -25.72 -12.00 -2.63
N LEU A 40 -26.24 -12.39 -1.46
CA LEU A 40 -25.77 -13.56 -0.70
C LEU A 40 -25.71 -14.84 -1.54
N SER A 41 -26.63 -15.02 -2.50
CA SER A 41 -26.64 -16.19 -3.39
C SER A 41 -25.53 -16.21 -4.45
N ARG A 42 -24.70 -15.17 -4.54
CA ARG A 42 -23.66 -15.00 -5.56
C ARG A 42 -22.38 -14.35 -4.98
N VAL A 43 -22.02 -14.74 -3.76
CA VAL A 43 -20.73 -14.34 -3.18
C VAL A 43 -19.62 -15.11 -3.92
N PRO A 44 -18.62 -14.43 -4.51
CA PRO A 44 -17.47 -15.11 -5.08
C PRO A 44 -16.62 -15.71 -3.96
N ASP A 45 -16.18 -16.94 -4.18
CA ASP A 45 -15.23 -17.61 -3.29
C ASP A 45 -13.80 -17.04 -3.42
N GLU A 46 -12.94 -17.38 -2.47
CA GLU A 46 -11.51 -17.06 -2.44
C GLU A 46 -10.86 -17.31 -3.82
N THR A 47 -11.17 -18.45 -4.42
CA THR A 47 -10.58 -18.87 -5.70
C THR A 47 -11.02 -17.94 -6.85
N THR A 48 -12.27 -17.51 -6.86
CA THR A 48 -12.81 -16.57 -7.85
C THR A 48 -12.18 -15.19 -7.71
N ILE A 49 -11.98 -14.73 -6.47
CA ILE A 49 -11.31 -13.46 -6.17
C ILE A 49 -9.83 -13.52 -6.61
N LEU A 50 -9.13 -14.61 -6.29
CA LEU A 50 -7.76 -14.87 -6.72
C LEU A 50 -7.63 -14.86 -8.25
N ASN A 51 -8.51 -15.56 -8.96
CA ASN A 51 -8.49 -15.62 -10.42
C ASN A 51 -8.70 -14.24 -11.06
N PHE A 52 -9.52 -13.38 -10.44
CA PHE A 52 -9.68 -12.00 -10.89
C PHE A 52 -8.41 -11.18 -10.67
N ARG A 53 -7.69 -11.37 -9.55
CA ARG A 53 -6.39 -10.72 -9.33
C ARG A 53 -5.37 -11.15 -10.40
N HIS A 54 -5.25 -12.46 -10.65
CA HIS A 54 -4.37 -12.96 -11.71
C HIS A 54 -4.72 -12.39 -13.09
N LEU A 55 -6.01 -12.19 -13.39
CA LEU A 55 -6.45 -11.54 -14.61
C LEU A 55 -5.94 -10.08 -14.70
N LEU A 56 -6.00 -9.33 -13.60
CA LEU A 56 -5.48 -7.96 -13.55
C LEU A 56 -3.95 -7.92 -13.72
N GLU A 57 -3.24 -8.88 -13.12
CA GLU A 57 -1.77 -9.01 -13.21
C GLU A 57 -1.33 -9.39 -14.63
N GLN A 58 -1.95 -10.42 -15.21
CA GLN A 58 -1.66 -10.90 -16.56
C GLN A 58 -1.80 -9.79 -17.61
N HIS A 59 -2.75 -8.87 -17.43
CA HIS A 59 -2.97 -7.73 -18.32
C HIS A 59 -2.31 -6.43 -17.84
N THR A 60 -1.53 -6.48 -16.76
CA THR A 60 -0.81 -5.34 -16.17
C THR A 60 -1.75 -4.14 -15.91
N LEU A 61 -2.97 -4.44 -15.44
CA LEU A 61 -4.05 -3.47 -15.26
C LEU A 61 -3.98 -2.73 -13.93
N GLY A 62 -3.27 -3.25 -12.93
CA GLY A 62 -3.17 -2.63 -11.59
C GLY A 62 -2.76 -1.15 -11.65
N LYS A 63 -1.63 -0.84 -12.31
CA LYS A 63 -1.14 0.54 -12.48
C LYS A 63 -2.14 1.43 -13.24
N LYS A 64 -2.80 0.90 -14.27
CA LYS A 64 -3.78 1.64 -15.07
C LYS A 64 -5.05 1.94 -14.26
N LEU A 65 -5.53 0.98 -13.48
CA LEU A 65 -6.70 1.12 -12.61
C LEU A 65 -6.42 2.13 -11.50
N PHE A 66 -5.28 2.02 -10.80
CA PHE A 66 -4.86 2.97 -9.77
C PHE A 66 -4.85 4.41 -10.29
N LYS A 67 -4.19 4.64 -11.44
CA LYS A 67 -4.16 5.98 -12.08
C LYS A 67 -5.55 6.50 -12.44
N LYS A 68 -6.46 5.62 -12.84
CA LYS A 68 -7.84 5.99 -13.22
C LYS A 68 -8.70 6.31 -12.00
N ILE A 69 -8.58 5.53 -10.92
CA ILE A 69 -9.25 5.77 -9.63
C ILE A 69 -8.78 7.12 -9.07
N ASN A 70 -7.48 7.36 -8.98
CA ASN A 70 -6.94 8.62 -8.47
C ASN A 70 -7.37 9.82 -9.32
N ARG A 71 -7.44 9.68 -10.64
CA ARG A 71 -7.96 10.73 -11.53
C ARG A 71 -9.44 11.02 -11.27
N GLN A 72 -10.24 9.99 -10.97
CA GLN A 72 -11.65 10.17 -10.70
C GLN A 72 -11.85 10.85 -9.34
N LEU A 73 -11.14 10.41 -8.29
CA LEU A 73 -11.14 11.06 -6.98
C LEU A 73 -10.74 12.54 -7.11
N ALA A 74 -9.64 12.81 -7.82
CA ALA A 74 -9.17 14.17 -8.11
C ALA A 74 -10.25 15.08 -8.71
N ARG A 75 -11.03 14.58 -9.69
CA ARG A 75 -12.12 15.34 -10.32
C ARG A 75 -13.27 15.68 -9.38
N HIS A 76 -13.49 14.87 -8.34
CA HIS A 76 -14.52 15.12 -7.35
C HIS A 76 -14.03 16.04 -6.21
N GLY A 77 -12.88 16.71 -6.38
CA GLY A 77 -12.30 17.58 -5.35
C GLY A 77 -11.67 16.80 -4.18
N LEU A 78 -11.65 15.47 -4.30
CA LEU A 78 -10.99 14.54 -3.41
C LEU A 78 -9.53 14.43 -3.88
N MET A 79 -8.76 15.49 -3.60
CA MET A 79 -7.43 15.71 -4.17
C MET A 79 -6.51 16.39 -3.14
N VAL A 80 -5.19 16.21 -3.32
CA VAL A 80 -4.16 16.67 -2.36
C VAL A 80 -4.28 18.16 -2.03
N ARG A 81 -4.23 18.49 -0.74
CA ARG A 81 -4.12 19.85 -0.20
C ARG A 81 -2.87 19.94 0.67
N GLU A 82 -1.75 20.25 0.03
CA GLU A 82 -0.51 20.80 0.63
C GLU A 82 0.36 19.88 1.51
N GLY A 83 -0.02 18.64 1.84
CA GLY A 83 0.90 17.71 2.50
C GLY A 83 0.68 16.23 2.20
N SER A 84 1.70 15.43 2.51
CA SER A 84 1.71 13.98 2.23
C SER A 84 2.18 13.16 3.43
N ILE A 85 1.49 12.05 3.71
CA ILE A 85 1.88 11.01 4.66
C ILE A 85 2.43 9.83 3.86
N VAL A 86 3.57 9.31 4.26
CA VAL A 86 4.25 8.19 3.58
C VAL A 86 4.38 7.00 4.53
N ASP A 87 3.91 5.84 4.09
CA ASP A 87 3.99 4.58 4.85
C ASP A 87 4.34 3.38 3.96
N ALA A 88 4.89 2.33 4.57
CA ALA A 88 5.25 1.07 3.91
C ALA A 88 4.55 -0.14 4.56
N THR A 89 3.71 -0.81 3.78
CA THR A 89 3.03 -2.05 4.17
C THR A 89 3.64 -3.24 3.43
N ILE A 90 3.87 -4.36 4.13
CA ILE A 90 4.38 -5.59 3.50
C ILE A 90 3.22 -6.30 2.81
N ILE A 91 3.36 -6.59 1.52
CA ILE A 91 2.49 -7.51 0.79
C ILE A 91 3.14 -8.89 0.87
N GLU A 92 2.49 -9.80 1.59
CA GLU A 92 2.98 -11.17 1.72
C GLU A 92 2.76 -11.98 0.45
N ALA A 93 3.79 -12.71 0.05
CA ALA A 93 3.75 -13.68 -1.02
C ALA A 93 4.01 -15.08 -0.45
N PRO A 94 3.40 -16.12 -1.02
CA PRO A 94 3.74 -17.49 -0.65
C PRO A 94 5.22 -17.76 -0.96
N SER A 95 6.01 -18.09 0.07
CA SER A 95 7.44 -18.45 -0.05
C SER A 95 7.70 -19.80 -0.74
N SER A 96 6.61 -20.47 -1.14
CA SER A 96 6.54 -21.80 -1.68
C SER A 96 6.97 -21.84 -3.15
N THR A 97 7.86 -22.77 -3.47
CA THR A 97 8.19 -23.14 -4.86
C THR A 97 7.17 -24.10 -5.46
N LYS A 98 6.06 -24.42 -4.76
CA LYS A 98 4.98 -25.28 -5.29
C LYS A 98 4.06 -24.52 -6.26
N ASN A 99 4.66 -23.78 -7.20
CA ASN A 99 3.97 -23.23 -8.35
C ASN A 99 4.36 -24.02 -9.61
N LYS A 100 3.63 -23.81 -10.71
CA LYS A 100 3.85 -24.52 -11.99
C LYS A 100 5.29 -24.35 -12.52
N GLY A 101 5.95 -23.25 -12.17
CA GLY A 101 7.33 -22.94 -12.55
C GLY A 101 8.40 -23.51 -11.61
N LYS A 102 8.03 -24.13 -10.48
CA LYS A 102 8.94 -24.62 -9.43
C LYS A 102 9.97 -23.59 -8.93
N ALA A 103 9.68 -22.30 -9.09
CA ALA A 103 10.62 -21.22 -8.83
C ALA A 103 9.98 -20.18 -7.90
N ARG A 104 10.79 -19.53 -7.08
CA ARG A 104 10.34 -18.35 -6.34
C ARG A 104 10.22 -17.19 -7.32
N ASP A 105 9.26 -16.31 -7.06
CA ASP A 105 9.20 -15.04 -7.76
C ASP A 105 10.49 -14.24 -7.46
N PRO A 106 11.26 -13.84 -8.48
CA PRO A 106 12.53 -13.16 -8.30
C PRO A 106 12.41 -11.76 -7.70
N GLU A 107 11.22 -11.14 -7.71
CA GLU A 107 10.98 -9.82 -7.08
C GLU A 107 10.59 -9.93 -5.59
N MET A 108 10.37 -11.15 -5.08
CA MET A 108 9.92 -11.41 -3.71
C MET A 108 11.09 -11.78 -2.79
N HIS A 109 11.22 -11.07 -1.67
CA HIS A 109 12.33 -11.27 -0.74
C HIS A 109 11.85 -11.37 0.71
N GLN A 110 12.66 -12.01 1.56
CA GLN A 110 12.37 -12.12 2.98
C GLN A 110 12.78 -10.85 3.73
N THR A 111 11.96 -10.46 4.70
CA THR A 111 12.25 -9.35 5.63
C THR A 111 11.76 -9.70 7.03
N LYS A 112 12.38 -9.10 8.05
CA LYS A 112 11.97 -9.28 9.44
C LYS A 112 11.36 -7.98 9.95
N LYS A 113 10.06 -8.00 10.28
CA LYS A 113 9.37 -6.87 10.91
C LYS A 113 9.00 -7.29 12.34
N GLY A 114 9.55 -6.58 13.33
CA GLY A 114 9.46 -7.03 14.72
C GLY A 114 10.16 -8.39 14.94
N ASN A 115 9.46 -9.36 15.52
CA ASN A 115 9.98 -10.72 15.73
C ASN A 115 9.44 -11.76 14.72
N GLN A 116 8.72 -11.32 13.69
CA GLN A 116 8.14 -12.19 12.66
C GLN A 116 8.88 -12.02 11.33
N TRP A 117 8.99 -13.14 10.59
CA TRP A 117 9.58 -13.18 9.26
C TRP A 117 8.47 -13.16 8.21
N HIS A 118 8.61 -12.28 7.23
CA HIS A 118 7.70 -12.13 6.10
C HIS A 118 8.46 -12.38 4.80
N PHE A 119 7.80 -12.92 3.78
CA PHE A 119 8.34 -13.07 2.44
C PHE A 119 7.41 -12.35 1.46
N GLY A 120 7.95 -11.44 0.64
CA GLY A 120 7.14 -10.69 -0.32
C GLY A 120 7.76 -9.37 -0.73
N MET A 121 6.90 -8.36 -0.90
CA MET A 121 7.25 -7.00 -1.29
C MET A 121 6.82 -5.99 -0.24
N LYS A 122 7.36 -4.77 -0.32
CA LYS A 122 6.81 -3.60 0.35
C LYS A 122 6.01 -2.79 -0.65
N CYS A 123 4.79 -2.43 -0.27
CA CYS A 123 3.99 -1.42 -0.92
C CYS A 123 4.12 -0.12 -0.13
N HIS A 124 4.65 0.89 -0.80
CA HIS A 124 4.78 2.23 -0.29
C HIS A 124 3.64 3.08 -0.82
N ILE A 125 3.00 3.83 0.07
CA ILE A 125 1.82 4.64 -0.27
C ILE A 125 2.08 6.07 0.20
N GLY A 126 1.87 7.03 -0.71
CA GLY A 126 1.77 8.44 -0.36
C GLY A 126 0.31 8.86 -0.32
N VAL A 127 -0.10 9.42 0.81
CA VAL A 127 -1.47 9.80 1.15
C VAL A 127 -1.52 11.29 1.40
N ASP A 128 -2.57 11.98 0.99
CA ASP A 128 -2.76 13.39 1.34
C ASP A 128 -2.95 13.57 2.85
N ASP A 129 -2.27 14.56 3.45
CA ASP A 129 -2.31 14.82 4.89
C ASP A 129 -3.64 15.42 5.39
N THR A 130 -4.47 15.94 4.49
CA THR A 130 -5.69 16.68 4.83
C THR A 130 -6.96 15.85 4.61
N VAL A 131 -7.08 15.17 3.47
CA VAL A 131 -8.25 14.37 3.08
C VAL A 131 -8.01 12.87 3.15
N GLY A 132 -6.77 12.42 3.43
CA GLY A 132 -6.46 11.00 3.63
C GLY A 132 -6.51 10.16 2.36
N LEU A 133 -6.37 10.77 1.19
CA LEU A 133 -6.48 10.07 -0.09
C LEU A 133 -5.13 9.66 -0.64
N ILE A 134 -5.05 8.42 -1.09
CA ILE A 134 -3.86 7.87 -1.74
C ILE A 134 -3.63 8.60 -3.06
N HIS A 135 -2.45 9.19 -3.24
CA HIS A 135 -2.05 9.85 -4.48
C HIS A 135 -0.91 9.13 -5.22
N SER A 136 -0.07 8.38 -4.49
CA SER A 136 1.08 7.67 -5.03
C SER A 136 1.19 6.26 -4.44
N LEU A 137 1.70 5.34 -5.25
CA LEU A 137 1.95 3.96 -4.87
C LEU A 137 3.22 3.49 -5.57
N ALA A 138 4.16 2.95 -4.80
CA ALA A 138 5.37 2.33 -5.29
C ALA A 138 5.52 0.96 -4.62
N THR A 139 6.17 0.02 -5.29
CA THR A 139 6.42 -1.32 -4.76
C THR A 139 7.89 -1.64 -4.87
N THR A 140 8.47 -2.21 -3.83
CA THR A 140 9.87 -2.67 -3.77
C THR A 140 9.93 -4.08 -3.19
N ALA A 141 11.05 -4.77 -3.37
CA ALA A 141 11.27 -6.03 -2.65
C ALA A 141 11.27 -5.81 -1.13
N ALA A 142 10.79 -6.77 -0.33
CA ALA A 142 10.58 -6.51 1.10
C ALA A 142 11.87 -6.27 1.92
N ASN A 143 13.03 -6.65 1.38
CA ASN A 143 14.34 -6.35 1.96
C ASN A 143 14.87 -4.95 1.61
N GLU A 144 14.26 -4.24 0.67
CA GLU A 144 14.66 -2.89 0.31
C GLU A 144 14.30 -1.90 1.43
N HIS A 145 15.11 -0.85 1.54
CA HIS A 145 14.89 0.21 2.51
C HIS A 145 13.79 1.15 2.02
N ASP A 146 12.95 1.66 2.93
CA ASP A 146 11.74 2.42 2.55
C ASP A 146 12.07 3.73 1.81
N LEU A 147 13.23 4.32 2.11
CA LEU A 147 13.84 5.43 1.38
C LEU A 147 14.02 5.20 -0.12
N THR A 148 14.15 3.96 -0.60
CA THR A 148 14.35 3.70 -2.03
C THR A 148 13.13 4.12 -2.86
N ALA A 149 11.93 4.01 -2.28
CA ALA A 149 10.69 4.38 -2.95
C ALA A 149 10.30 5.85 -2.74
N SER A 150 11.01 6.61 -1.89
CA SER A 150 10.54 7.91 -1.38
C SER A 150 10.24 8.95 -2.45
N ASP A 151 11.04 8.99 -3.53
CA ASP A 151 10.82 9.94 -4.61
C ASP A 151 9.53 9.69 -5.39
N GLN A 152 9.18 8.42 -5.59
CA GLN A 152 7.95 8.02 -6.27
C GLN A 152 6.69 8.32 -5.44
N LEU A 153 6.87 8.54 -4.13
CA LEU A 153 5.78 8.78 -3.20
C LEU A 153 5.38 10.24 -3.12
N LEU A 154 6.22 11.15 -3.63
CA LEU A 154 5.99 12.59 -3.58
C LEU A 154 5.83 13.17 -5.01
N HIS A 155 4.79 13.96 -5.24
CA HIS A 155 4.49 14.60 -6.53
C HIS A 155 5.13 15.99 -6.70
N GLY A 156 5.89 16.47 -5.73
CA GLY A 156 6.70 17.70 -5.81
C GLY A 156 5.94 19.01 -5.56
N LYS A 157 4.70 18.94 -5.06
CA LYS A 157 3.90 20.13 -4.68
C LYS A 157 3.55 20.15 -3.19
N GLU A 158 4.08 19.19 -2.44
CA GLU A 158 3.94 19.11 -0.99
C GLU A 158 4.61 20.31 -0.36
N LYS A 159 4.01 20.82 0.73
CA LYS A 159 4.66 21.76 1.65
C LYS A 159 5.11 21.05 2.92
N ARG A 160 4.46 19.94 3.29
CA ARG A 160 4.78 19.13 4.48
C ARG A 160 4.77 17.64 4.13
N VAL A 161 5.73 16.89 4.67
CA VAL A 161 5.79 15.43 4.51
C VAL A 161 5.91 14.76 5.87
N TRP A 162 5.01 13.82 6.14
CA TRP A 162 4.99 12.99 7.33
C TRP A 162 5.44 11.58 6.98
N GLY A 163 6.23 10.95 7.84
CA GLY A 163 6.70 9.59 7.62
C GLY A 163 7.09 8.89 8.91
N ASP A 164 7.11 7.57 8.88
CA ASP A 164 7.56 6.76 10.00
C ASP A 164 9.10 6.69 10.10
N ALA A 165 9.62 5.94 11.07
CA ALA A 165 11.05 5.83 11.30
C ALA A 165 11.82 5.08 10.20
N GLY A 166 11.11 4.39 9.29
CA GLY A 166 11.65 3.80 8.07
C GLY A 166 12.08 4.85 7.05
N TYR A 167 11.48 6.05 7.10
CA TYR A 167 11.83 7.20 6.24
C TYR A 167 12.86 8.15 6.86
N CYS A 168 13.49 7.78 7.98
CA CYS A 168 14.52 8.61 8.62
C CYS A 168 15.68 8.89 7.65
N GLY A 169 15.97 10.18 7.38
CA GLY A 169 17.02 10.60 6.46
C GLY A 169 16.54 10.87 5.02
N ILE A 170 15.23 10.82 4.77
CA ILE A 170 14.61 11.18 3.49
C ILE A 170 15.00 12.59 3.04
N GLU A 171 15.12 13.54 3.96
CA GLU A 171 15.48 14.93 3.70
C GLU A 171 16.91 15.08 3.15
N LYS A 172 17.78 14.07 3.35
CA LYS A 172 19.19 14.09 2.95
C LYS A 172 19.44 13.46 1.57
N ARG A 173 18.42 12.83 0.99
CA ARG A 173 18.46 12.18 -0.32
C ARG A 173 18.65 13.24 -1.43
N GLU A 174 19.49 12.93 -2.43
CA GLU A 174 19.77 13.84 -3.56
C GLU A 174 18.49 14.28 -4.27
N GLU A 175 17.53 13.35 -4.39
CA GLU A 175 16.22 13.51 -5.00
C GLU A 175 15.32 14.55 -4.26
N HIS A 176 15.69 14.90 -3.02
CA HIS A 176 14.91 15.74 -2.12
C HIS A 176 15.61 17.04 -1.71
N LYS A 177 16.90 17.21 -2.01
CA LYS A 177 17.70 18.38 -1.61
C LYS A 177 17.12 19.74 -2.03
N ASN A 178 16.46 19.79 -3.19
CA ASN A 178 15.91 21.03 -3.75
C ASN A 178 14.43 21.25 -3.40
N ARG A 179 13.83 20.36 -2.60
CA ARG A 179 12.41 20.46 -2.23
C ARG A 179 12.25 21.39 -1.03
N LYS A 180 11.41 22.41 -1.18
CA LYS A 180 11.02 23.31 -0.07
C LYS A 180 9.84 22.69 0.69
N VAL A 181 10.15 21.74 1.57
CA VAL A 181 9.20 20.92 2.31
C VAL A 181 9.61 20.85 3.78
N ASP A 182 8.63 20.93 4.68
CA ASP A 182 8.82 20.63 6.09
C ASP A 182 8.72 19.11 6.32
N TRP A 183 9.77 18.50 6.88
CA TRP A 183 9.85 17.06 7.10
C TRP A 183 9.51 16.69 8.55
N PHE A 184 8.46 15.88 8.72
CA PHE A 184 7.98 15.38 10.00
C PHE A 184 8.15 13.86 10.07
N ILE A 185 9.39 13.41 10.30
CA ILE A 185 9.74 11.99 10.31
C ILE A 185 9.87 11.48 11.74
N ALA A 186 9.16 10.40 12.04
CA ALA A 186 9.19 9.77 13.35
C ALA A 186 10.60 9.25 13.69
N GLU A 187 11.11 9.55 14.89
CA GLU A 187 12.39 8.98 15.31
C GLU A 187 12.31 7.48 15.65
N ARG A 188 13.42 6.76 15.49
CA ARG A 188 13.54 5.34 15.85
C ARG A 188 13.43 5.13 17.37
N PRO A 189 12.79 4.04 17.85
CA PRO A 189 12.62 3.76 19.29
C PRO A 189 13.91 3.77 20.11
N GLY A 190 15.02 3.26 19.55
CA GLY A 190 16.32 3.25 20.24
C GLY A 190 16.96 4.63 20.44
N LYS A 191 16.59 5.61 19.61
CA LYS A 191 17.02 7.01 19.75
C LYS A 191 16.11 7.78 20.71
N ARG A 192 14.80 7.52 20.67
CA ARG A 192 13.84 8.06 21.64
C ARG A 192 14.19 7.64 23.08
N SER A 193 14.58 6.38 23.29
CA SER A 193 14.94 5.87 24.63
C SER A 193 16.23 6.47 25.19
N THR A 194 17.10 7.01 24.33
CA THR A 194 18.30 7.76 24.73
C THR A 194 18.00 9.24 24.94
N MET A 195 17.07 9.83 24.18
CA MET A 195 16.62 11.21 24.39
C MET A 195 15.84 11.40 25.70
N SER A 196 15.03 10.42 26.10
CA SER A 196 14.36 10.43 27.41
C SER A 196 15.31 10.32 28.60
N LYS A 197 16.60 9.99 28.39
CA LYS A 197 17.63 9.95 29.43
C LYS A 197 18.43 11.25 29.58
N VAL A 198 18.22 12.22 28.68
CA VAL A 198 18.93 13.52 28.69
C VAL A 198 18.05 14.64 29.24
N ALA A 199 16.83 14.33 29.71
CA ALA A 199 15.96 15.28 30.37
C ALA A 199 15.59 14.76 31.77
N LEU A 200 16.49 14.96 32.73
CA LEU A 200 16.23 15.28 34.14
C LEU A 200 17.48 15.96 34.72
#